data_AF-A0A3C0HEH8-F1
#
_entry.id   AF-A0A3C0HEH8-F1
#
_cell.length_a   1.000
_cell.length_b   1.000
_cell.length_c   1.000
_cell.angle_alpha   90.00
_cell.angle_beta   90.00
_cell.angle_gamma   90.00
#
_symmetry.space_group_name_H-M   'P 1'
#
loop_
_entity.id
_entity.type
_entity.pdbx_description
1 polymer ?
#
loop_
_entity_poly.entity_id
_entity_poly.type
_entity_poly.pdbx_seq_one_letter_code
_entity_poly.pdbx_strand_id
1 'polypeptide(L)'
;MKKLLTIVFCSLFMSLAFAHKPVLNENSTYPADSPYEIEEPEISKAIYSTLTGEPHYYRIKSDIDFDFYAGILAAKIGECALEQKFSF
;
A
#
# COMPACT_ATOMS: atom_id res chain seq x y z
N MET A 1 40.19 -14.11 -6.53
CA MET A 1 39.17 -13.99 -7.61
C MET A 1 37.81 -14.54 -7.21
N LYS A 2 37.67 -15.81 -6.77
CA LYS A 2 36.38 -16.39 -6.37
C LYS A 2 35.60 -15.57 -5.32
N LYS A 3 36.28 -15.09 -4.26
CA LYS A 3 35.65 -14.26 -3.20
C LYS A 3 35.10 -12.93 -3.70
N LEU A 4 35.76 -12.31 -4.69
CA LEU A 4 35.30 -11.05 -5.29
C LEU A 4 34.03 -11.28 -6.11
N LEU A 5 33.99 -12.37 -6.89
CA LEU A 5 32.83 -12.76 -7.67
C LEU A 5 31.62 -13.07 -6.79
N THR A 6 31.83 -13.72 -5.64
CA THR A 6 30.76 -13.98 -4.66
C THR A 6 30.21 -12.68 -4.07
N ILE A 7 31.05 -11.69 -3.77
CA ILE A 7 30.60 -10.39 -3.23
C ILE A 7 29.78 -9.63 -4.29
N VAL A 8 30.25 -9.59 -5.54
CA VAL A 8 29.51 -8.97 -6.65
C VAL A 8 28.17 -9.67 -6.87
N PHE A 9 28.13 -10.99 -6.83
CA PHE A 9 26.90 -11.75 -6.96
C PHE A 9 25.91 -11.46 -5.81
N CYS A 10 26.37 -11.38 -4.55
CA CYS A 10 25.52 -11.03 -3.42
C CYS A 10 24.96 -9.60 -3.51
N SER A 11 25.73 -8.64 -4.05
CA SER A 11 25.27 -7.25 -4.18
C SER A 11 24.09 -7.07 -5.15
N LEU A 12 23.91 -8.00 -6.11
CA LEU A 12 22.80 -7.95 -7.08
C LEU A 12 21.43 -8.20 -6.43
N PHE A 13 21.37 -8.81 -5.25
CA PHE A 13 20.12 -9.14 -4.56
C PHE A 13 19.68 -8.12 -3.51
N MET A 14 20.49 -7.08 -3.23
CA MET A 14 20.16 -6.07 -2.23
C MET A 14 18.97 -5.17 -2.63
N SER A 15 18.67 -5.04 -3.92
CA SER A 15 17.56 -4.21 -4.41
C SER A 15 16.17 -4.82 -4.20
N LEU A 16 16.07 -6.14 -3.95
CA LEU A 16 14.80 -6.84 -3.75
C LEU A 16 14.19 -6.60 -2.36
N ALA A 17 14.89 -5.87 -1.47
CA ALA A 17 14.49 -5.67 -0.08
C ALA A 17 13.55 -4.47 0.14
N PHE A 18 13.17 -3.72 -0.90
CA PHE A 18 12.15 -2.67 -0.80
C PHE A 18 10.75 -3.29 -0.84
N ALA A 19 10.41 -4.05 0.22
CA ALA A 19 9.03 -4.43 0.45
C ALA A 19 8.20 -3.16 0.64
N HIS A 20 7.07 -3.06 -0.07
CA HIS A 20 6.11 -1.97 0.09
C HIS A 20 5.67 -1.91 1.56
N LYS A 21 6.28 -0.99 2.32
CA LYS A 21 5.85 -0.72 3.68
C LYS A 21 4.48 -0.04 3.60
N PRO A 22 3.52 -0.41 4.46
CA PRO A 22 2.27 0.32 4.55
C PRO A 22 2.56 1.79 4.85
N VAL A 23 2.01 2.69 4.05
CA VAL A 23 2.16 4.14 4.22
C VAL A 23 0.94 4.65 4.98
N LEU A 24 1.19 5.32 6.11
CA LEU A 24 0.17 6.07 6.82
C LEU A 24 0.15 7.49 6.24
N ASN A 25 -0.97 7.89 5.64
CA ASN A 25 -1.14 9.26 5.16
C ASN A 25 -1.87 10.10 6.21
N GLU A 26 -1.12 10.76 7.09
CA GLU A 26 -1.65 11.55 8.21
C GLU A 26 -2.45 12.78 7.76
N ASN A 27 -2.15 13.34 6.58
CA ASN A 27 -2.85 14.49 5.99
C ASN A 27 -3.55 14.10 4.68
N SER A 28 -4.28 12.98 4.70
CA SER A 28 -5.07 12.55 3.54
C SER A 28 -6.34 13.38 3.43
N THR A 29 -6.49 14.11 2.32
CA THR A 29 -7.76 14.74 1.93
C THR A 29 -7.98 14.42 0.46
N TYR A 30 -8.98 13.61 0.17
CA TYR A 30 -9.23 13.10 -1.18
C TYR A 30 -10.66 13.47 -1.60
N PRO A 31 -10.92 14.73 -1.97
CA PRO A 31 -12.26 15.17 -2.37
C PRO A 31 -12.66 14.60 -3.73
N ALA A 32 -13.95 14.70 -4.06
CA ALA A 32 -14.49 14.12 -5.30
C ALA A 32 -13.91 14.75 -6.58
N ASP A 33 -13.58 16.05 -6.55
CA ASP A 33 -12.99 16.80 -7.66
C ASP A 33 -11.47 16.58 -7.80
N SER A 34 -10.82 16.08 -6.76
CA SER A 34 -9.40 15.72 -6.75
C SER A 34 -9.16 14.41 -5.96
N PRO A 35 -9.62 13.25 -6.49
CA PRO A 35 -9.45 11.97 -5.82
C PRO A 35 -7.98 11.54 -5.82
N TYR A 36 -7.60 10.70 -4.86
CA TYR A 36 -6.27 10.09 -4.84
C TYR A 36 -6.14 9.08 -5.98
N GLU A 37 -5.16 9.26 -6.86
CA GLU A 37 -4.88 8.29 -7.92
C GLU A 37 -4.08 7.11 -7.37
N ILE A 38 -4.59 5.90 -7.56
CA ILE A 38 -3.91 4.66 -7.19
C ILE A 38 -2.91 4.31 -8.30
N GLU A 39 -1.62 4.52 -8.04
CA GLU A 39 -0.54 4.10 -8.93
C GLU A 39 -0.47 2.56 -9.00
N GLU A 40 -0.16 2.01 -10.19
CA GLU A 40 -0.03 0.56 -10.44
C GLU A 40 -1.14 -0.27 -9.74
N PRO A 41 -2.42 -0.03 -10.05
CA PRO A 41 -3.55 -0.63 -9.31
C PRO A 41 -3.59 -2.16 -9.34
N GLU A 42 -2.86 -2.79 -10.27
CA GLU A 42 -2.63 -4.23 -10.36
C GLU A 42 -1.76 -4.78 -9.21
N ILE A 43 -0.98 -3.92 -8.54
CA ILE A 43 -0.18 -4.28 -7.37
C ILE A 43 -0.95 -3.95 -6.10
N SER A 44 -1.19 -4.98 -5.27
CA SER A 44 -1.88 -4.86 -3.99
C SER A 44 -1.27 -3.79 -3.08
N LYS A 45 -2.11 -2.86 -2.61
CA LYS A 45 -1.73 -1.75 -1.73
C LYS A 45 -2.67 -1.67 -0.52
N ALA A 46 -2.10 -1.27 0.62
CA ALA A 46 -2.86 -0.91 1.82
C ALA A 46 -2.55 0.56 2.14
N ILE A 47 -3.55 1.43 1.98
CA ILE A 47 -3.46 2.86 2.25
C ILE A 47 -4.23 3.12 3.53
N TYR A 48 -3.56 3.67 4.53
CA TYR A 48 -4.17 3.99 5.81
C TYR A 48 -4.34 5.50 5.96
N SER A 49 -5.52 5.90 6.41
CA SER A 49 -5.89 7.29 6.71
C SER A 49 -6.74 7.34 7.97
N THR A 50 -6.77 8.50 8.62
CA THR A 50 -7.68 8.76 9.74
C THR A 50 -9.09 8.97 9.20
N LEU A 51 -10.07 8.21 9.71
CA LEU A 51 -11.48 8.43 9.39
C LEU A 51 -12.01 9.62 10.21
N THR A 52 -12.25 10.75 9.55
CA THR A 52 -12.75 11.99 10.17
C THR A 52 -14.27 12.15 10.07
N GLY A 53 -14.95 11.25 9.34
CA GLY A 53 -16.36 11.36 8.98
C GLY A 53 -16.60 11.88 7.55
N GLU A 54 -15.58 12.48 6.93
CA GLU A 54 -15.63 12.91 5.54
C GLU A 54 -15.25 11.77 4.57
N PRO A 55 -15.88 11.69 3.39
CA PRO A 55 -15.59 10.66 2.41
C PRO A 55 -14.22 10.86 1.74
N HIS A 56 -13.54 9.75 1.48
CA HIS A 56 -12.30 9.70 0.71
C HIS A 56 -12.59 9.12 -0.68
N TYR A 57 -12.22 9.85 -1.73
CA TYR A 57 -12.38 9.43 -3.11
C TYR A 57 -11.06 8.91 -3.69
N TYR A 58 -11.09 7.72 -4.27
CA TYR A 58 -9.95 7.09 -4.93
C TYR A 58 -10.25 6.90 -6.42
N ARG A 59 -9.23 7.01 -7.26
CA ARG A 59 -9.34 6.81 -8.70
C ARG A 59 -8.38 5.71 -9.15
N ILE A 60 -8.92 4.74 -9.87
CA ILE A 60 -8.19 3.64 -10.47
C ILE A 60 -8.19 3.84 -11.99
N LYS A 61 -7.01 3.77 -12.59
CA LYS A 61 -6.79 3.74 -14.04
C LYS A 61 -5.71 2.69 -14.31
N SER A 62 -5.98 1.76 -15.22
CA SER A 62 -5.01 0.77 -15.67
C SER A 62 -5.12 0.59 -17.17
N ASP A 63 -3.97 0.37 -17.81
CA ASP A 63 -3.88 0.06 -19.25
C ASP A 63 -3.93 -1.45 -19.52
N ILE A 64 -4.07 -2.27 -18.46
CA ILE A 64 -4.16 -3.73 -18.55
C ILE A 64 -5.36 -4.26 -17.75
N ASP A 65 -5.83 -5.44 -18.15
CA ASP A 65 -6.88 -6.15 -17.41
C ASP A 65 -6.30 -6.78 -16.14
N PHE A 66 -7.02 -6.63 -15.02
CA PHE A 66 -6.70 -7.28 -13.75
C PHE A 66 -7.97 -7.50 -12.92
N ASP A 67 -7.95 -8.51 -12.06
CA ASP A 67 -9.04 -8.73 -11.10
C ASP A 67 -8.97 -7.69 -9.97
N PHE A 68 -10.04 -6.91 -9.82
CA PHE A 68 -10.10 -5.86 -8.81
C PHE A 68 -10.77 -6.36 -7.52
N TYR A 69 -10.05 -6.19 -6.41
CA TYR A 69 -10.56 -6.45 -5.07
C TYR A 69 -10.31 -5.22 -4.19
N ALA A 70 -11.31 -4.81 -3.42
CA ALA A 70 -11.20 -3.74 -2.45
C ALA A 70 -11.81 -4.15 -1.11
N GLY A 71 -11.25 -3.59 -0.04
CA GLY A 71 -11.71 -3.84 1.31
C GLY A 71 -11.37 -2.69 2.24
N ILE A 72 -12.22 -2.45 3.23
CA ILE A 72 -11.98 -1.47 4.27
C ILE A 72 -11.41 -2.22 5.49
N LEU A 73 -10.18 -1.88 5.86
CA LEU A 73 -9.45 -2.53 6.95
C LEU A 73 -9.11 -1.51 8.04
N ALA A 74 -9.20 -1.93 9.31
CA ALA A 74 -8.68 -1.15 10.44
C ALA A 74 -7.20 -1.52 10.66
N ALA A 75 -6.31 -0.52 10.66
CA ALA A 75 -4.90 -0.74 10.98
C ALA A 75 -4.75 -1.17 12.45
N LYS A 76 -3.97 -2.22 12.71
CA LYS A 76 -3.52 -2.51 14.08
C LYS A 76 -2.43 -1.49 14.44
N ILE A 77 -2.74 -0.59 15.38
CA ILE A 77 -1.78 0.39 15.92
C ILE A 77 -1.31 -0.13 17.29
N GLY A 78 -0.01 -0.44 17.41
CA GLY A 78 0.56 -0.96 18.66
C GLY A 78 0.03 -2.35 19.04
N GLU A 79 -0.08 -2.62 20.35
CA GLU A 79 -0.66 -3.88 20.87
C GLU A 79 -2.17 -3.83 21.10
N CYS A 80 -2.85 -2.78 20.64
CA CYS A 80 -4.30 -2.67 20.79
C CYS A 80 -5.00 -3.80 20.03
N ALA A 81 -5.97 -4.45 20.71
CA ALA A 81 -6.88 -5.36 20.05
C ALA A 81 -7.73 -4.58 19.05
N LEU A 82 -7.94 -5.12 17.85
CA LEU A 82 -8.89 -4.56 16.90
C LEU A 82 -10.30 -4.73 17.49
N GLU A 83 -10.93 -3.64 17.93
CA GLU A 83 -12.24 -3.68 18.59
C GLU A 83 -13.37 -4.18 17.68
N GLN A 84 -13.24 -3.97 16.37
CA GLN A 84 -14.15 -4.52 15.36
C GLN A 84 -13.39 -4.94 14.10
N LYS A 85 -13.63 -6.18 13.67
CA LYS A 85 -13.27 -6.65 12.34
C LYS A 85 -14.52 -6.57 11.47
N PHE A 86 -14.52 -5.71 10.47
CA PHE A 86 -15.55 -5.74 9.44
C PHE A 86 -15.22 -6.90 8.50
N SER A 87 -16.09 -7.91 8.45
CA SER A 87 -16.09 -8.95 7.42
C SER A 87 -17.23 -8.62 6.46
N PHE A 88 -16.90 -8.35 5.21
CA PHE A 88 -17.85 -8.25 4.10
C PHE A 88 -17.87 -9.56 3.33
#